data_AF-A0A8R1TN04-F1
#
_entry.id   AF-A0A8R1TN04-F1
#
_cell.length_a   1.000
_cell.length_b   1.000
_cell.length_c   1.000
_cell.angle_alpha   90.00
_cell.angle_beta   90.00
_cell.angle_gamma   90.00
#
_symmetry.space_group_name_H-M   'P 1'
#
loop_
_entity.id
_entity.type
_entity.pdbx_description
1 polymer ?
#
loop_
_entity_poly.entity_id
_entity_poly.type
_entity_poly.pdbx_seq_one_letter_code
_entity_poly.pdbx_strand_id
1 'polypeptide(L)'
;MRYEEIISIQDRLLVFCINRVCSIMHCLQVVIAIVLYSFGKISAENAIRERNGTTVSVKKIFKEYGIVPDVISVAPTKLVNVSYNNLTVNLGNELTPTQVKDQPTEVLWNARPKCLYTLAFIDPDAPSRRNHTYREFKHWLVTNIPGQNISEGEVLAEY
;
A
#
# COMPACT_ATOMS: atom_id res chain seq x y z
N MET A 1 -0.23 -3.20 16.76
CA MET A 1 -0.25 -2.48 15.47
C MET A 1 -0.94 -3.36 14.44
N ARG A 2 -1.96 -2.89 13.71
CA ARG A 2 -2.63 -3.66 12.64
C ARG A 2 -2.93 -2.72 11.47
N TYR A 3 -2.14 -2.75 10.40
CA TYR A 3 -2.40 -2.04 9.14
C TYR A 3 -1.76 -2.75 7.96
N GLU A 4 -2.56 -3.08 6.93
CA GLU A 4 -2.13 -3.78 5.71
C GLU A 4 -2.87 -3.21 4.48
N GLU A 5 -2.28 -2.21 3.81
CA GLU A 5 -2.62 -1.72 2.45
C GLU A 5 -1.28 -1.28 1.79
N ILE A 6 -0.60 -2.15 1.01
CA ILE A 6 0.85 -2.00 0.66
C ILE A 6 1.14 -2.44 -0.79
N ILE A 7 0.70 -1.80 -1.86
CA ILE A 7 0.97 -2.42 -3.18
C ILE A 7 1.19 -1.43 -4.30
N SER A 8 2.38 -1.40 -4.88
CA SER A 8 2.65 -1.74 -6.29
C SER A 8 4.16 -1.90 -6.46
N ILE A 9 4.61 -2.67 -7.47
CA ILE A 9 6.00 -3.08 -7.67
C ILE A 9 6.46 -2.64 -9.05
N GLN A 10 7.57 -1.89 -9.12
CA GLN A 10 8.44 -1.83 -10.30
C GLN A 10 9.86 -2.03 -9.81
N ASP A 11 10.54 -3.06 -10.31
CA ASP A 11 11.88 -3.42 -9.86
C ASP A 11 12.04 -3.42 -8.32
N ARG A 12 11.03 -3.97 -7.62
CA ARG A 12 10.88 -4.00 -6.14
C ARG A 12 10.74 -2.64 -5.43
N LEU A 13 10.54 -1.53 -6.13
CA LEU A 13 10.07 -0.28 -5.53
C LEU A 13 8.74 -0.54 -4.81
N LEU A 14 8.76 -0.56 -3.48
CA LEU A 14 7.59 -0.83 -2.65
C LEU A 14 6.87 0.47 -2.37
N VAL A 15 5.65 0.62 -2.91
CA VAL A 15 4.74 1.71 -2.57
C VAL A 15 3.76 1.25 -1.50
N PHE A 16 3.80 1.85 -0.31
CA PHE A 16 2.86 1.50 0.76
C PHE A 16 2.15 2.67 1.40
N CYS A 17 0.97 2.38 1.97
CA CYS A 17 0.13 3.35 2.62
C CYS A 17 -0.31 2.88 4.02
N ILE A 18 0.38 3.35 5.08
CA ILE A 18 0.09 2.90 6.46
C ILE A 18 -0.85 3.88 7.16
N ASN A 19 -2.07 3.40 7.45
CA ASN A 19 -3.00 4.03 8.37
C ASN A 19 -2.38 4.15 9.79
N ARG A 20 -2.51 5.30 10.47
CA ARG A 20 -2.19 5.43 11.92
C ARG A 20 -3.50 5.53 12.72
N VAL A 21 -3.57 4.85 13.88
CA VAL A 21 -4.78 4.63 14.69
C VAL A 21 -5.54 5.91 15.07
N CYS A 22 -6.79 6.04 14.60
CA CYS A 22 -7.75 7.06 15.01
C CYS A 22 -8.40 6.65 16.36
N SER A 23 -7.83 7.10 17.47
CA SER A 23 -8.07 6.58 18.83
C SER A 23 -9.34 7.07 19.56
N ILE A 24 -10.42 7.51 18.90
CA ILE A 24 -11.64 8.00 19.61
C ILE A 24 -12.91 7.19 19.25
N MET A 25 -12.81 6.14 18.44
CA MET A 25 -14.00 5.45 17.91
C MET A 25 -14.33 4.09 18.58
N HIS A 26 -13.79 3.74 19.75
CA HIS A 26 -14.07 2.41 20.32
C HIS A 26 -15.43 2.29 21.05
N CYS A 27 -15.94 3.36 21.67
CA CYS A 27 -17.14 3.23 22.52
C CYS A 27 -18.47 3.11 21.75
N LEU A 28 -18.62 3.76 20.58
CA LEU A 28 -19.89 3.73 19.85
C LEU A 28 -20.03 2.52 18.89
N GLN A 29 -18.92 1.85 18.55
CA GLN A 29 -18.91 0.77 17.57
C GLN A 29 -19.57 -0.53 18.06
N VAL A 30 -19.59 -0.80 19.36
CA VAL A 30 -20.10 -2.08 19.88
C VAL A 30 -21.60 -2.25 19.59
N VAL A 31 -22.37 -1.17 19.69
CA VAL A 31 -23.84 -1.22 19.54
C VAL A 31 -24.26 -1.32 18.07
N ILE A 32 -23.58 -0.60 17.17
CA ILE A 32 -23.83 -0.70 15.72
C ILE A 32 -23.31 -2.05 15.16
N ALA A 33 -22.24 -2.60 15.73
CA ALA A 33 -21.62 -3.85 15.27
C ALA A 33 -22.55 -5.06 15.31
N ILE A 34 -23.44 -5.18 16.30
CA ILE A 34 -24.37 -6.31 16.39
C ILE A 34 -25.43 -6.26 15.28
N VAL A 35 -25.99 -5.07 15.02
CA VAL A 35 -27.06 -4.89 14.02
C VAL A 35 -26.52 -5.10 12.60
N LEU A 36 -25.30 -4.63 12.31
CA LEU A 36 -24.63 -4.88 11.03
C LEU A 36 -24.12 -6.31 10.89
N TYR A 37 -23.74 -7.01 11.97
CA TYR A 37 -23.24 -8.39 11.90
C TYR A 37 -24.24 -9.34 11.23
N SER A 38 -25.52 -9.15 11.52
CA SER A 38 -26.61 -9.98 10.98
C SER A 38 -26.89 -9.71 9.49
N PHE A 39 -26.87 -8.46 9.04
CA PHE A 39 -27.02 -8.12 7.61
C PHE A 39 -25.72 -8.36 6.82
N GLY A 40 -24.57 -8.25 7.47
CA GLY A 40 -23.24 -8.29 6.86
C GLY A 40 -22.73 -9.70 6.54
N LYS A 41 -23.20 -10.77 7.21
CA LYS A 41 -22.73 -12.14 6.90
C LYS A 41 -22.93 -12.53 5.43
N ILE A 42 -24.05 -12.13 4.83
CA ILE A 42 -24.42 -12.50 3.45
C ILE A 42 -23.56 -11.76 2.40
N SER A 43 -23.29 -10.46 2.60
CA SER A 43 -22.37 -9.72 1.72
C SER A 43 -20.91 -10.13 1.94
N ALA A 44 -20.55 -10.48 3.18
CA ALA A 44 -19.20 -10.89 3.54
C ALA A 44 -18.75 -12.14 2.77
N GLU A 45 -19.57 -13.18 2.59
CA GLU A 45 -19.15 -14.40 1.89
C GLU A 45 -18.78 -14.15 0.42
N ASN A 46 -19.56 -13.34 -0.30
CA ASN A 46 -19.27 -12.96 -1.69
C ASN A 46 -18.02 -12.07 -1.78
N ALA A 47 -17.90 -11.08 -0.89
CA ALA A 47 -16.71 -10.24 -0.79
C ALA A 47 -15.46 -11.05 -0.37
N ILE A 48 -15.61 -12.08 0.48
CA ILE A 48 -14.52 -12.97 0.91
C ILE A 48 -14.02 -13.80 -0.28
N ARG A 49 -14.89 -14.27 -1.19
CA ARG A 49 -14.46 -15.02 -2.37
C ARG A 49 -13.61 -14.17 -3.32
N GLU A 50 -14.08 -12.97 -3.69
CA GLU A 50 -13.31 -12.04 -4.54
C GLU A 50 -12.03 -11.56 -3.85
N ARG A 51 -12.11 -11.26 -2.54
CA ARG A 51 -10.97 -10.89 -1.71
C ARG A 51 -9.96 -12.02 -1.61
N ASN A 52 -10.38 -13.27 -1.45
CA ASN A 52 -9.46 -14.41 -1.39
C ASN A 52 -8.75 -14.62 -2.71
N GLY A 53 -9.45 -14.51 -3.86
CA GLY A 53 -8.81 -14.61 -5.17
C GLY A 53 -7.69 -13.56 -5.37
N THR A 54 -8.01 -12.30 -5.10
CA THR A 54 -7.05 -11.19 -5.19
C THR A 54 -5.95 -11.29 -4.13
N THR A 55 -6.27 -11.59 -2.88
CA THR A 55 -5.31 -11.75 -1.77
C THR A 55 -4.35 -12.92 -2.01
N VAL A 56 -4.83 -14.05 -2.56
CA VAL A 56 -3.98 -15.20 -2.91
C VAL A 56 -3.00 -14.81 -4.00
N SER A 57 -3.46 -14.08 -5.03
CA SER A 57 -2.59 -13.57 -6.11
C SER A 57 -1.51 -12.62 -5.56
N VAL A 58 -1.90 -11.64 -4.75
CA VAL A 58 -0.99 -10.69 -4.11
C VAL A 58 0.04 -11.40 -3.23
N LYS A 59 -0.41 -12.31 -2.35
CA LYS A 59 0.49 -13.09 -1.47
C LYS A 59 1.51 -13.90 -2.26
N LYS A 60 1.11 -14.49 -3.39
CA LYS A 60 2.00 -15.24 -4.26
C LYS A 60 3.05 -14.31 -4.88
N ILE A 61 2.62 -13.20 -5.46
CA ILE A 61 3.49 -12.23 -6.11
C ILE A 61 4.51 -11.63 -5.14
N PHE A 62 4.09 -11.26 -3.93
CA PHE A 62 4.99 -10.70 -2.92
C PHE A 62 6.07 -11.69 -2.44
N LYS A 63 5.73 -12.98 -2.40
CA LYS A 63 6.71 -14.04 -2.09
C LYS A 63 7.62 -14.34 -3.27
N GLU A 64 7.07 -14.38 -4.47
CA GLU A 64 7.82 -14.65 -5.71
C GLU A 64 8.86 -13.55 -5.98
N TYR A 65 8.47 -12.30 -5.83
CA TYR A 65 9.39 -11.18 -5.85
C TYR A 65 10.16 -11.02 -4.54
N GLY A 66 10.13 -11.96 -3.59
CA GLY A 66 10.93 -11.93 -2.36
C GLY A 66 10.75 -10.71 -1.47
N ILE A 67 9.68 -9.92 -1.65
CA ILE A 67 9.32 -8.78 -0.79
C ILE A 67 8.92 -9.31 0.59
N VAL A 68 8.26 -10.47 0.62
CA VAL A 68 8.00 -11.24 1.84
C VAL A 68 8.96 -12.43 1.91
N PRO A 69 9.76 -12.60 2.98
CA PRO A 69 9.81 -11.80 4.21
C PRO A 69 10.87 -10.67 4.23
N ASP A 70 11.59 -10.41 3.12
CA ASP A 70 12.79 -9.54 3.10
C ASP A 70 12.50 -8.09 3.49
N VAL A 71 11.47 -7.48 2.90
CA VAL A 71 11.11 -6.06 3.12
C VAL A 71 9.95 -5.94 4.12
N ILE A 72 8.96 -6.82 4.01
CA ILE A 72 7.80 -6.85 4.92
C ILE A 72 7.52 -8.29 5.36
N SER A 73 7.04 -8.44 6.60
CA SER A 73 6.77 -9.77 7.16
C SER A 73 5.47 -10.40 6.65
N VAL A 74 4.51 -9.59 6.21
CA VAL A 74 3.19 -10.04 5.76
C VAL A 74 2.79 -9.30 4.50
N ALA A 75 2.33 -10.06 3.49
CA ALA A 75 1.79 -9.46 2.28
C ALA A 75 0.46 -8.77 2.59
N PRO A 76 0.23 -7.59 2.01
CA PRO A 76 -0.97 -6.78 2.23
C PRO A 76 -2.26 -7.40 1.68
N THR A 77 -3.39 -6.86 2.15
CA THR A 77 -4.72 -7.25 1.65
C THR A 77 -5.33 -6.31 0.61
N LYS A 78 -4.79 -5.09 0.45
CA LYS A 78 -5.28 -4.12 -0.54
C LYS A 78 -4.15 -3.43 -1.28
N LEU A 79 -4.40 -3.09 -2.54
CA LEU A 79 -3.42 -2.46 -3.41
C LEU A 79 -3.51 -0.93 -3.39
N VAL A 80 -2.37 -0.28 -3.64
CA VAL A 80 -2.31 1.13 -4.05
C VAL A 80 -2.27 1.16 -5.58
N ASN A 81 -3.04 2.04 -6.19
CA ASN A 81 -2.99 2.26 -7.62
C ASN A 81 -2.06 3.44 -7.84
N VAL A 82 -0.97 3.23 -8.56
CA VAL A 82 0.00 4.27 -8.90
C VAL A 82 0.03 4.39 -10.41
N SER A 83 -0.04 5.62 -10.93
CA SER A 83 0.09 5.89 -12.35
C SER A 83 1.10 7.00 -12.64
N TYR A 84 1.85 6.82 -13.72
CA TYR A 84 2.77 7.78 -14.30
C TYR A 84 2.26 8.11 -15.70
N ASN A 85 1.64 9.27 -15.87
CA ASN A 85 0.95 9.65 -17.11
C ASN A 85 -0.03 8.55 -17.56
N ASN A 86 0.23 7.89 -18.70
CA ASN A 86 -0.61 6.82 -19.23
C ASN A 86 -0.17 5.41 -18.78
N LEU A 87 0.80 5.30 -17.87
CA LEU A 87 1.37 4.05 -17.42
C LEU A 87 0.87 3.74 -16.01
N THR A 88 0.35 2.53 -15.81
CA THR A 88 -0.07 2.06 -14.48
C THR A 88 0.97 1.11 -13.91
N VAL A 89 1.27 1.27 -12.63
CA VAL A 89 2.11 0.33 -11.91
C VAL A 89 1.28 -0.89 -11.52
N ASN A 90 1.69 -2.05 -12.02
CA ASN A 90 1.04 -3.34 -11.83
C ASN A 90 2.06 -4.38 -11.38
N LEU A 91 2.10 -4.70 -10.09
CA LEU A 91 2.65 -5.95 -9.52
C LEU A 91 3.79 -6.62 -10.33
N GLY A 92 4.90 -5.90 -10.56
CA GLY A 92 6.10 -6.43 -11.21
C GLY A 92 6.25 -6.06 -12.68
N ASN A 93 5.42 -5.15 -13.22
CA ASN A 93 5.68 -4.60 -14.54
C ASN A 93 6.92 -3.69 -14.53
N GLU A 94 7.69 -3.75 -15.61
CA GLU A 94 8.89 -2.95 -15.77
C GLU A 94 8.53 -1.57 -16.31
N LEU A 95 9.04 -0.51 -15.66
CA LEU A 95 9.08 0.84 -16.22
C LEU A 95 10.51 1.35 -16.19
N THR A 96 10.86 2.11 -17.21
CA THR A 96 12.20 2.66 -17.38
C THR A 96 12.44 3.84 -16.45
N PRO A 97 13.69 4.13 -16.05
CA PRO A 97 14.02 5.32 -15.25
C PRO A 97 13.48 6.63 -15.84
N THR A 98 13.44 6.76 -17.17
CA THR A 98 12.89 7.93 -17.86
C THR A 98 11.39 8.12 -17.60
N GLN A 99 10.64 7.03 -17.41
CA GLN A 99 9.19 7.06 -17.14
C GLN A 99 8.86 7.33 -15.68
N VAL A 100 9.78 7.03 -14.76
CA VAL A 100 9.60 7.14 -13.30
C VAL A 100 10.60 8.12 -12.65
N LYS A 101 11.18 9.04 -13.42
CA LYS A 101 12.09 10.06 -12.88
C LYS A 101 11.35 11.18 -12.12
N ASP A 102 10.08 11.39 -12.46
CA ASP A 102 9.21 12.42 -11.90
C ASP A 102 8.16 11.75 -11.01
N GLN A 103 7.58 12.50 -10.07
CA GLN A 103 6.51 12.00 -9.20
C GLN A 103 5.33 11.39 -10.00
N PRO A 104 4.66 10.35 -9.46
CA PRO A 104 3.48 9.77 -10.09
C PRO A 104 2.36 10.82 -10.26
N THR A 105 1.68 10.74 -11.39
CA THR A 105 0.55 11.62 -11.72
C THR A 105 -0.65 11.34 -10.84
N GLU A 106 -0.82 10.08 -10.42
CA GLU A 106 -1.90 9.67 -9.54
C GLU A 106 -1.45 8.57 -8.58
N VAL A 107 -1.85 8.69 -7.32
CA VAL A 107 -1.67 7.65 -6.30
C VAL A 107 -2.99 7.51 -5.54
N LEU A 108 -3.67 6.39 -5.72
CA LEU A 108 -4.96 6.10 -5.11
C LEU A 108 -4.90 4.87 -4.21
N TRP A 109 -5.53 4.94 -3.05
CA TRP A 109 -5.78 3.78 -2.20
C TRP A 109 -7.14 3.94 -1.55
N ASN A 110 -7.66 2.85 -0.99
CA ASN A 110 -8.95 2.89 -0.31
C ASN A 110 -8.81 3.56 1.07
N ALA A 111 -8.82 4.88 1.09
CA ALA A 111 -8.65 5.66 2.30
C ALA A 111 -9.90 5.65 3.20
N ARG A 112 -9.70 5.51 4.50
CA ARG A 112 -10.73 5.65 5.51
C ARG A 112 -10.83 7.12 5.91
N PRO A 113 -12.06 7.65 6.07
CA PRO A 113 -12.25 9.00 6.57
C PRO A 113 -11.58 9.19 7.94
N LYS A 114 -10.96 10.36 8.15
CA LYS A 114 -10.30 10.76 9.41
C LYS A 114 -9.12 9.87 9.83
N CYS A 115 -8.51 9.14 8.89
CA CYS A 115 -7.26 8.43 9.13
C CYS A 115 -6.09 9.16 8.47
N LEU A 116 -4.93 9.07 9.12
CA LEU A 116 -3.66 9.54 8.59
C LEU A 116 -2.92 8.38 7.95
N TYR A 117 -2.27 8.67 6.85
CA TYR A 117 -1.61 7.70 6.00
C TYR A 117 -0.13 8.06 5.79
N THR A 118 0.69 7.07 5.47
CA THR A 118 2.10 7.25 5.11
C THR A 118 2.36 6.58 3.79
N LEU A 119 2.69 7.37 2.78
CA LEU A 119 3.14 6.95 1.46
C LEU A 119 4.66 6.80 1.45
N ALA A 120 5.16 5.62 1.10
CA ALA A 120 6.60 5.38 0.98
C ALA A 120 6.90 4.66 -0.32
N PHE A 121 7.88 5.15 -1.08
CA PHE A 121 8.46 4.53 -2.27
C PHE A 121 9.88 4.08 -1.90
N ILE A 122 10.08 2.77 -1.74
CA ILE A 122 11.33 2.21 -1.20
C ILE A 122 11.94 1.18 -2.16
N ASP A 123 13.22 1.34 -2.53
CA ASP A 123 13.98 0.34 -3.29
C ASP A 123 14.82 -0.54 -2.35
N PRO A 124 14.45 -1.81 -2.11
CA PRO A 124 15.19 -2.73 -1.25
C PRO A 124 16.53 -3.20 -1.87
N ASP A 125 16.72 -2.99 -3.16
CA ASP A 125 17.79 -3.58 -3.95
C ASP A 125 18.86 -2.56 -4.38
N ALA A 126 18.80 -1.31 -3.92
CA ALA A 126 19.75 -0.26 -4.31
C ALA A 126 21.22 -0.57 -3.95
N PRO A 127 22.22 -0.24 -4.80
CA PRO A 127 22.09 0.30 -6.17
C PRO A 127 21.72 -0.75 -7.24
N SER A 128 21.84 -2.04 -6.94
CA SER A 128 21.41 -3.10 -7.85
C SER A 128 21.14 -4.40 -7.11
N ARG A 129 20.29 -5.26 -7.68
CA ARG A 129 19.98 -6.60 -7.15
C ARG A 129 21.21 -7.43 -6.74
N ARG A 130 22.30 -7.32 -7.50
CA ARG A 130 23.57 -8.06 -7.25
C ARG A 130 24.41 -7.42 -6.16
N ASN A 131 24.26 -6.12 -5.95
CA ASN A 131 25.02 -5.33 -4.99
C ASN A 131 24.05 -4.40 -4.26
N HIS A 132 23.33 -4.95 -3.28
CA HIS A 132 22.29 -4.24 -2.53
C HIS A 132 22.92 -3.54 -1.31
N THR A 133 23.97 -2.74 -1.49
CA THR A 133 24.72 -2.14 -0.37
C THR A 133 23.97 -1.04 0.36
N TYR A 134 23.11 -0.30 -0.33
CA TYR A 134 22.33 0.74 0.32
C TYR A 134 21.13 0.14 1.07
N ARG A 135 20.42 -0.79 0.41
CA ARG A 135 19.10 -1.37 0.81
C ARG A 135 18.09 -0.31 1.26
N GLU A 136 16.82 -0.59 1.01
CA GLU A 136 15.69 0.22 1.49
C GLU A 136 15.86 1.73 1.19
N PHE A 137 16.37 2.07 0.00
CA PHE A 137 16.55 3.44 -0.42
C PHE A 137 15.18 4.11 -0.55
N LYS A 138 14.98 5.20 0.19
CA LYS A 138 13.72 5.96 0.20
C LYS A 138 13.73 6.93 -0.97
N HIS A 139 13.08 6.55 -2.08
CA HIS A 139 12.86 7.45 -3.20
C HIS A 139 11.89 8.56 -2.81
N TRP A 140 10.79 8.25 -2.12
CA TRP A 140 9.82 9.26 -1.72
C TRP A 140 9.13 8.82 -0.44
N LEU A 141 9.05 9.72 0.55
CA LEU A 141 8.40 9.41 1.83
C LEU A 141 7.55 10.60 2.27
N VAL A 142 6.24 10.38 2.31
CA VAL A 142 5.25 11.36 2.76
C VAL A 142 4.44 10.75 3.89
N THR A 143 4.42 11.40 5.05
CA THR A 143 3.73 10.94 6.25
C THR A 143 2.54 11.83 6.57
N ASN A 144 1.72 11.43 7.55
CA ASN A 144 0.60 12.25 8.04
C ASN A 144 -0.39 12.71 6.95
N ILE A 145 -0.56 11.92 5.88
CA ILE A 145 -1.47 12.23 4.78
C ILE A 145 -2.93 12.08 5.25
N PRO A 146 -3.75 13.15 5.28
CA PRO A 146 -5.15 13.02 5.62
C PRO A 146 -5.93 12.39 4.46
N GLY A 147 -6.50 11.21 4.68
CA GLY A 147 -7.27 10.50 3.65
C GLY A 147 -6.41 10.16 2.44
N GLN A 148 -6.66 10.79 1.29
CA GLN A 148 -5.86 10.66 0.05
C GLN A 148 -5.18 11.97 -0.37
N ASN A 149 -5.23 13.02 0.46
CA ASN A 149 -4.67 14.31 0.07
C ASN A 149 -3.16 14.34 0.34
N ILE A 150 -2.36 13.78 -0.57
CA ILE A 150 -0.90 13.71 -0.44
C ILE A 150 -0.28 15.10 -0.26
N SER A 151 -0.88 16.14 -0.85
CA SER A 151 -0.38 17.53 -0.74
C SER A 151 -0.48 18.11 0.68
N GLU A 152 -1.36 17.56 1.53
CA GLU A 152 -1.47 17.92 2.95
C GLU A 152 -0.59 17.01 3.84
N GLY A 153 0.15 16.08 3.26
CA GLY A 153 1.10 15.24 3.98
C GLY A 153 2.42 15.95 4.27
N GLU A 154 3.17 15.41 5.22
CA GLU A 154 4.52 15.86 5.58
C GLU A 154 5.57 15.06 4.80
N VAL A 155 6.29 15.74 3.91
CA VAL A 155 7.36 15.13 3.10
C VAL A 155 8.62 14.95 3.95
N LEU A 156 9.01 13.70 4.22
CA LEU A 156 10.22 13.34 4.95
C LEU A 156 11.40 12.95 4.03
N ALA A 157 11.10 12.57 2.79
CA ALA A 157 12.08 12.41 1.72
C ALA A 157 11.41 12.88 0.42
N GLU A 158 12.01 13.86 -0.25
CA GLU A 158 11.60 14.30 -1.59
C GLU A 158 11.87 13.20 -2.61
N TYR A 159 11.09 13.22 -3.70
CA TYR A 159 11.18 12.26 -4.80
C TYR A 159 12.51 12.37 -5.56
#